data_AF-A0A2E9USQ2-F1
#
_entry.id   AF-A0A2E9USQ2-F1
#
_cell.length_a   1.000
_cell.length_b   1.000
_cell.length_c   1.000
_cell.angle_alpha   90.00
_cell.angle_beta   90.00
_cell.angle_gamma   90.00
#
_symmetry.space_group_name_H-M   'P 1'
#
loop_
_entity.id
_entity.type
_entity.pdbx_description
1 polymer ?
#
loop_
_entity_poly.entity_id
_entity_poly.type
_entity_poly.pdbx_seq_one_letter_code
_entity_poly.pdbx_strand_id
1 'polypeptide(L)' 'MKAMYPGSFDPLHLGHLNIVEISSRLFEEVVVVTMQNPEK' A
#
# COMPACT_ATOMS: atom_id res chain seq x y z
N MET A 1 15.08 6.61 3.67
CA MET A 1 14.35 5.67 4.58
C MET A 1 13.23 5.02 3.77
N LYS A 2 13.06 3.69 3.87
CA LYS A 2 12.06 2.94 3.09
C LYS A 2 10.85 2.57 3.94
N ALA A 3 9.68 2.51 3.32
CA ALA A 3 8.42 2.08 3.95
C ALA A 3 7.75 0.94 3.16
N MET A 4 6.97 0.13 3.86
CA MET A 4 6.18 -0.95 3.29
C MET A 4 4.71 -0.76 3.65
N TYR A 5 3.83 -0.90 2.65
CA TYR A 5 2.38 -0.83 2.83
C TYR A 5 1.72 -2.14 2.35
N PRO A 6 1.57 -3.14 3.24
CA PRO A 6 0.95 -4.41 2.90
C PRO A 6 -0.59 -4.33 2.98
N GLY A 7 -1.27 -5.04 2.10
CA GLY A 7 -2.73 -5.14 2.11
C GLY A 7 -3.28 -6.10 1.04
N SER A 8 -4.53 -6.52 1.19
CA SER A 8 -5.21 -7.32 0.16
C SER A 8 -5.55 -6.50 -1.08
N PHE A 9 -5.88 -5.21 -0.89
CA PHE A 9 -6.21 -4.25 -1.96
C PHE A 9 -7.23 -4.78 -2.99
N ASP A 10 -8.15 -5.63 -2.53
CA ASP A 10 -9.22 -6.24 -3.32
C ASP A 10 -10.60 -5.74 -2.86
N PRO A 11 -11.15 -4.67 -3.46
CA PRO A 11 -10.54 -3.82 -4.49
C PRO A 11 -9.71 -2.66 -3.90
N LEU A 12 -8.88 -2.05 -4.74
CA LEU A 12 -8.13 -0.85 -4.38
C LEU A 12 -9.08 0.37 -4.39
N HIS A 13 -9.23 1.03 -3.24
CA HIS A 13 -10.04 2.25 -3.11
C HIS A 13 -9.19 3.53 -3.12
N LEU A 14 -9.83 4.68 -3.37
CA LEU A 14 -9.19 6.01 -3.31
C LEU A 14 -8.52 6.29 -1.97
N GLY A 15 -9.03 5.73 -0.88
CA GLY A 15 -8.39 5.81 0.44
C GLY A 15 -6.98 5.20 0.45
N HIS A 16 -6.78 4.05 -0.19
CA HIS A 16 -5.45 3.41 -0.30
C HIS A 16 -4.48 4.27 -1.11
N LEU A 17 -4.97 4.88 -2.20
CA LEU A 17 -4.17 5.80 -3.02
C LEU A 17 -3.73 7.03 -2.22
N ASN A 18 -4.61 7.59 -1.39
CA ASN A 18 -4.26 8.71 -0.51
C ASN A 18 -3.13 8.32 0.47
N ILE A 19 -3.17 7.12 1.04
CA ILE A 19 -2.10 6.62 1.91
C ILE A 19 -0.77 6.48 1.15
N VAL A 20 -0.79 5.98 -0.09
CA VAL A 20 0.42 5.90 -0.94
C VAL A 20 0.96 7.31 -1.27
N GLU A 21 0.07 8.26 -1.58
CA GLU A 21 0.45 9.64 -1.91
C GLU A 21 1.06 10.38 -0.71
N ILE A 22 0.52 10.19 0.49
CA ILE A 22 1.11 10.78 1.71
C ILE A 22 2.45 10.10 2.00
N SER A 23 2.52 8.78 1.89
CA SER A 23 3.73 8.01 2.19
C SER A 23 4.89 8.35 1.25
N SER A 24 4.62 8.60 -0.04
CA SER A 24 5.67 8.94 -1.02
C SER A 24 6.31 10.31 -0.78
N ARG A 25 5.68 11.18 0.01
CA ARG A 25 6.23 12.48 0.44
C ARG A 25 7.08 12.36 1.72
N LEU A 26 6.91 11.27 2.47
CA LEU A 26 7.57 11.03 3.76
C LEU A 26 8.76 10.07 3.65
N PHE A 27 8.69 9.15 2.69
CA PHE A 27 9.70 8.12 2.48
C PHE A 27 10.29 8.23 1.08
N GLU A 28 11.56 7.88 0.99
CA GLU A 28 12.30 7.84 -0.28
C GLU A 28 11.77 6.73 -1.21
N GLU A 29 11.25 5.65 -0.60
CA GLU A 29 10.68 4.52 -1.31
C GLU A 29 9.52 3.93 -0.50
N VAL A 30 8.39 3.68 -1.16
CA VAL A 30 7.21 3.02 -0.59
C VAL A 30 6.91 1.77 -1.41
N VAL A 31 7.03 0.61 -0.78
CA VAL A 31 6.72 -0.69 -1.42
C VAL A 31 5.31 -1.10 -1.03
N VAL A 32 4.40 -1.13 -1.99
CA VAL A 32 3.02 -1.60 -1.80
C VAL A 32 2.99 -3.11 -2.05
N VAL A 33 2.64 -3.89 -1.03
CA VAL A 33 2.66 -5.36 -1.09
C VAL A 33 1.23 -5.89 -1.11
N THR A 34 0.84 -6.53 -2.21
CA THR A 34 -0.44 -7.20 -2.31
C THR A 34 -0.34 -8.59 -1.69
N MET A 35 -1.20 -8.87 -0.72
CA MET A 35 -1.33 -10.20 -0.12
C MET A 35 -2.58 -10.87 -0.67
N GLN A 36 -2.42 -12.01 -1.32
CA GLN A 36 -3.53 -12.89 -1.64
C GLN A 36 -3.79 -13.79 -0.43
N ASN A 37 -5.01 -13.76 0.11
CA ASN A 37 -5.43 -14.78 1.07
C ASN A 37 -6.06 -15.94 0.29
N PRO A 38 -5.41 -17.10 0.15
CA PRO A 38 -5.94 -18.21 -0.63
C PRO A 38 -7.22 -18.84 -0.03
N GLU A 39 -7.52 -18.54 1.24
CA GLU A 39 -8.75 -18.94 1.93
C GLU A 39 -9.91 -17.93 1.76
N LYS A 40 -9.72 -16.88 0.96
CA LYS A 40 -10.75 -15.89 0.62
C LYS A 40 -11.02 -15.86 -0.88
#